data_AF-A0A4P9YEK9-F1
#
_entry.id   AF-A0A4P9YEK9-F1
#
_cell.length_a   1.000
_cell.length_b   1.000
_cell.length_c   1.000
_cell.angle_alpha   90.00
_cell.angle_beta   90.00
_cell.angle_gamma   90.00
#
_symmetry.space_group_name_H-M   'P 1'
#
loop_
_entity.id
_entity.type
_entity.pdbx_description
1 polymer ?
#
loop_
_entity_poly.entity_id
_entity_poly.type
_entity_poly.pdbx_seq_one_letter_code
_entity_poly.pdbx_strand_id
1 'polypeptide(L)'
;RILFSPFTRVYFADFFLADQLCSISSSLRVLSRAICLAQTNRDDPANPICQLHKSWFGFLLIGLPAYWRLMQCLRRYYDTRKAFPHLANGLKYAVALIVVFFTALKKTDDFQDNYIINILFILFSSLASLYSYIWDVTMDWGLFKPSSKNFMLRDNLMYSWTWFYYWALISNMILRAAWVF
;
A
#
# COMPACT_ATOMS: atom_id res chain seq x y z
N ARG A 1 -17.78 8.30 -4.83
CA ARG A 1 -18.19 6.89 -5.04
C ARG A 1 -17.28 5.91 -4.30
N ILE A 2 -15.95 6.10 -4.33
CA ILE A 2 -15.00 5.29 -3.53
C ILE A 2 -15.36 5.21 -2.04
N LEU A 3 -15.82 6.31 -1.43
CA LEU A 3 -16.26 6.33 -0.02
C LEU A 3 -17.42 5.35 0.27
N PHE A 4 -18.23 5.02 -0.73
CA PHE A 4 -19.40 4.13 -0.62
C PHE A 4 -19.11 2.72 -1.17
N SER A 5 -17.84 2.34 -1.28
CA SER A 5 -17.41 1.10 -1.95
C SER A 5 -17.95 -0.23 -1.42
N PRO A 6 -18.54 -0.39 -0.21
CA PRO A 6 -19.27 -1.63 0.06
C PRO A 6 -20.68 -1.65 -0.57
N PHE A 7 -21.27 -0.49 -0.87
CA PHE A 7 -22.68 -0.38 -1.25
C PHE A 7 -22.91 -0.17 -2.74
N THR A 8 -21.92 0.35 -3.46
CA THR A 8 -22.03 0.65 -4.90
C THR A 8 -21.21 -0.31 -5.76
N ARG A 9 -21.69 -0.58 -6.98
CA ARG A 9 -20.92 -1.33 -7.99
C ARG A 9 -19.57 -0.64 -8.26
N VAL A 10 -18.51 -1.42 -8.36
CA VAL A 10 -17.14 -0.93 -8.57
C VAL A 10 -16.79 -0.94 -10.05
N TYR A 11 -16.55 0.24 -10.63
CA TYR A 11 -16.04 0.38 -12.00
C TYR A 11 -14.51 0.45 -12.02
N PHE A 12 -13.93 0.33 -13.22
CA PHE A 12 -12.48 0.41 -13.41
C PHE A 12 -11.89 1.72 -12.86
N ALA A 13 -12.55 2.87 -13.10
CA ALA A 13 -12.08 4.16 -12.61
C ALA A 13 -12.05 4.23 -11.07
N ASP A 14 -13.06 3.69 -10.38
CA ASP A 14 -13.10 3.64 -8.92
C ASP A 14 -11.98 2.75 -8.35
N PHE A 15 -11.74 1.62 -9.01
CA PHE A 15 -10.65 0.70 -8.69
C PHE A 15 -9.28 1.37 -8.88
N PHE A 16 -9.05 1.98 -10.04
CA PHE A 16 -7.77 2.59 -10.41
C PHE A 16 -7.43 3.77 -9.49
N LEU A 17 -8.39 4.69 -9.28
CA LEU A 17 -8.17 5.86 -8.44
C LEU A 17 -7.88 5.46 -6.98
N ALA A 18 -8.62 4.48 -6.44
CA ALA A 18 -8.36 3.99 -5.09
C ALA A 18 -6.97 3.34 -4.97
N ASP A 19 -6.48 2.71 -6.04
CA ASP A 19 -5.14 2.10 -6.05
C ASP A 19 -4.04 3.17 -6.08
N GLN A 20 -4.23 4.26 -6.84
CA GLN A 20 -3.33 5.42 -6.80
C GLN A 20 -3.30 6.08 -5.41
N LEU A 21 -4.44 6.15 -4.71
CA LEU A 21 -4.50 6.67 -3.35
C LEU A 21 -3.67 5.82 -2.36
N CYS A 22 -3.60 4.51 -2.55
CA CYS A 22 -2.73 3.64 -1.74
C CYS A 22 -1.23 3.98 -1.91
N SER A 23 -0.81 4.35 -3.12
CA SER A 23 0.58 4.75 -3.38
C SER A 23 0.92 6.12 -2.80
N ILE A 24 -0.05 7.04 -2.76
CA ILE A 24 0.15 8.41 -2.27
C ILE A 24 0.08 8.50 -0.73
N SER A 25 -0.59 7.55 -0.06
CA SER A 25 -0.84 7.60 1.39
C SER A 25 0.44 7.71 2.23
N SER A 26 1.49 6.97 1.87
CA SER A 26 2.80 7.04 2.52
C SER A 26 3.46 8.41 2.33
N SER A 27 3.38 8.98 1.12
CA SER A 27 3.93 10.32 0.82
C SER A 27 3.22 11.42 1.61
N LEU A 28 1.90 11.30 1.84
CA LEU A 28 1.15 12.26 2.67
C LEU A 28 1.65 12.31 4.12
N ARG A 29 2.11 11.18 4.68
CA ARG A 29 2.74 11.17 6.01
C ARG A 29 4.01 11.99 6.04
N VAL A 30 4.89 11.75 5.08
CA VAL A 30 6.16 12.45 4.97
C VAL A 30 5.92 13.94 4.77
N LEU A 31 4.94 14.28 3.93
CA LEU A 31 4.52 15.66 3.72
C LEU A 31 4.05 16.34 5.01
N SER A 32 3.23 15.67 5.84
CA SER A 32 2.78 16.24 7.11
C SER A 32 3.93 16.58 8.06
N ARG A 33 4.94 15.69 8.14
CA ARG A 33 6.17 15.93 8.92
C ARG A 33 7.02 17.04 8.31
N ALA A 34 7.14 17.11 6.99
CA ALA A 34 7.87 18.16 6.29
C ALA A 34 7.24 19.56 6.52
N ILE A 35 5.91 19.65 6.47
CA ILE A 35 5.19 20.90 6.77
C ILE A 35 5.44 21.33 8.23
N CYS A 36 5.35 20.40 9.18
CA CYS A 36 5.69 20.67 10.59
C CYS A 36 7.10 21.27 10.73
N LEU A 37 8.11 20.62 10.14
CA LEU A 37 9.50 21.08 10.21
C LEU A 37 9.69 22.44 9.54
N ALA A 38 9.03 22.68 8.41
CA ALA A 38 9.09 23.97 7.72
C ALA A 38 8.47 25.12 8.54
N GLN A 39 7.49 24.84 9.39
CA GLN A 39 6.82 25.85 10.22
C GLN A 39 7.53 26.11 11.55
N THR A 40 8.11 25.07 12.16
CA THR A 40 8.59 25.13 13.55
C THR A 40 10.10 24.97 13.69
N ASN A 41 10.82 24.64 12.61
CA ASN A 41 12.25 24.29 12.57
C ASN A 41 12.65 23.11 13.50
N ARG A 42 11.69 22.40 14.10
CA ARG A 42 11.90 21.24 14.99
C ARG A 42 10.67 20.33 15.00
N ASP A 43 10.77 19.12 15.53
CA ASP A 43 9.58 18.28 15.75
C ASP A 43 8.90 18.70 17.06
N ASP A 44 8.04 19.72 16.99
CA ASP A 44 7.44 20.32 18.20
C ASP A 44 6.29 19.47 18.78
N PRO A 45 6.42 18.95 20.02
CA PRO A 45 5.37 18.18 20.68
C PRO A 45 4.05 18.94 20.86
N ALA A 46 4.11 20.27 20.99
CA ALA A 46 2.93 21.11 21.21
C ALA A 46 2.17 21.44 19.90
N ASN A 47 2.77 21.20 18.73
CA ASN A 47 2.14 21.53 17.45
C ASN A 47 1.30 20.33 16.93
N PRO A 48 -0.01 20.51 16.69
CA PRO A 48 -0.88 19.41 16.26
C PRO A 48 -0.51 18.85 14.87
N ILE A 49 0.06 19.66 13.97
CA ILE A 49 0.54 19.21 12.65
C ILE A 49 1.73 18.28 12.83
N CYS A 50 2.63 18.60 13.75
CA CYS A 50 3.75 17.73 14.12
C CYS A 50 3.26 16.43 14.76
N GLN A 51 2.19 16.44 15.53
CA GLN A 51 1.65 15.22 16.15
C GLN A 51 0.83 14.34 15.20
N LEU A 52 0.34 14.88 14.08
CA LEU A 52 -0.53 14.14 13.16
C LEU A 52 0.09 12.81 12.71
N HIS A 53 1.39 12.79 12.36
CA HIS A 53 2.08 11.60 11.85
C HIS A 53 2.34 10.50 12.90
N LYS A 54 2.18 10.83 14.20
CA LYS A 54 2.28 9.93 15.36
C LYS A 54 0.91 9.59 15.96
N SER A 55 -0.12 10.37 15.66
CA SER A 55 -1.47 10.16 16.19
C SER A 55 -2.19 8.97 15.54
N TRP A 56 -3.06 8.31 16.32
CA TRP A 56 -4.01 7.31 15.80
C TRP A 56 -4.86 7.83 14.65
N PHE A 57 -5.28 9.10 14.72
CA PHE A 57 -6.01 9.73 13.63
C PHE A 57 -5.21 9.77 12.33
N GLY A 58 -3.92 10.12 12.38
CA GLY A 58 -3.03 10.05 11.23
C GLY A 58 -2.95 8.65 10.64
N PHE A 59 -2.76 7.63 11.49
CA PHE A 59 -2.76 6.21 11.07
C PHE A 59 -4.05 5.77 10.39
N LEU A 60 -5.20 6.20 10.93
CA LEU A 60 -6.49 5.95 10.29
C LEU A 60 -6.55 6.56 8.88
N LEU A 61 -6.12 7.82 8.71
CA LEU A 61 -6.11 8.49 7.40
C LEU A 61 -5.26 7.74 6.36
N ILE A 62 -4.10 7.20 6.76
CA ILE A 62 -3.21 6.43 5.87
C ILE A 62 -3.81 5.05 5.55
N GLY A 63 -4.57 4.47 6.49
CA GLY A 63 -5.25 3.19 6.30
C GLY A 63 -6.49 3.26 5.41
N LEU A 64 -7.13 4.44 5.28
CA LEU A 64 -8.37 4.61 4.52
C LEU A 64 -8.29 4.12 3.06
N PRO A 65 -7.24 4.43 2.27
CA PRO A 65 -7.12 3.90 0.91
C PRO A 65 -7.12 2.37 0.85
N ALA A 66 -6.34 1.71 1.72
CA ALA A 66 -6.29 0.25 1.79
C ALA A 66 -7.65 -0.34 2.22
N TYR A 67 -8.34 0.31 3.16
CA TYR A 67 -9.69 -0.05 3.56
C TYR A 67 -10.69 0.04 2.39
N TRP A 68 -10.69 1.14 1.64
CA TRP A 68 -11.57 1.27 0.47
C TRP A 68 -11.26 0.21 -0.59
N ARG A 69 -9.99 -0.08 -0.85
CA ARG A 69 -9.59 -1.16 -1.77
C ARG A 69 -10.07 -2.53 -1.29
N LEU A 70 -9.95 -2.83 0.00
CA LEU A 70 -10.51 -4.06 0.59
C LEU A 70 -12.02 -4.14 0.38
N MET A 71 -12.77 -3.07 0.69
CA MET A 71 -14.22 -3.03 0.48
C MET A 71 -14.61 -3.22 -1.00
N GLN A 72 -13.87 -2.59 -1.91
CA GLN A 72 -14.08 -2.79 -3.35
C GLN A 72 -13.85 -4.25 -3.78
N CYS A 73 -12.80 -4.90 -3.24
CA CYS A 73 -12.51 -6.30 -3.53
C CYS A 73 -13.63 -7.22 -3.02
N LEU A 74 -14.10 -7.01 -1.79
CA LEU A 74 -15.22 -7.75 -1.21
C LEU A 74 -16.52 -7.52 -2.01
N ARG A 75 -16.79 -6.28 -2.43
CA ARG A 75 -17.96 -5.96 -3.26
C ARG A 75 -17.93 -6.67 -4.59
N ARG A 76 -16.78 -6.67 -5.27
CA ARG A 76 -16.62 -7.40 -6.55
C ARG A 76 -16.76 -8.91 -6.38
N TYR A 77 -16.30 -9.47 -5.26
CA TYR A 77 -16.55 -10.86 -4.93
C TYR A 77 -18.05 -11.13 -4.73
N TYR A 78 -18.75 -10.27 -3.98
CA TYR A 78 -20.19 -10.40 -3.79
C TYR A 78 -20.96 -10.39 -5.11
N ASP A 79 -20.61 -9.46 -6.02
CA ASP A 79 -21.28 -9.30 -7.32
C ASP A 79 -21.00 -10.45 -8.29
N THR A 80 -19.78 -10.99 -8.31
CA THR A 80 -19.35 -11.97 -9.34
C THR A 80 -19.27 -13.41 -8.83
N ARG A 81 -19.23 -13.59 -7.50
CA ARG A 81 -18.92 -14.85 -6.79
C ARG A 81 -17.59 -15.50 -7.18
N LYS A 82 -16.69 -14.75 -7.83
CA LYS A 82 -15.35 -15.23 -8.21
C LYS A 82 -14.35 -14.92 -7.11
N ALA A 83 -13.90 -15.94 -6.39
CA ALA A 83 -12.91 -15.79 -5.33
C ALA A 83 -11.59 -15.22 -5.88
N PHE A 84 -11.11 -15.71 -7.02
CA PHE A 84 -9.97 -15.14 -7.73
C PHE A 84 -10.46 -14.26 -8.90
N PRO A 85 -9.91 -13.05 -9.10
CA PRO A 85 -8.83 -12.41 -8.33
C PRO A 85 -9.29 -11.64 -7.09
N HIS A 86 -10.60 -11.55 -6.82
CA HIS A 86 -11.16 -10.56 -5.89
C HIS A 86 -10.74 -10.74 -4.44
N LEU A 87 -10.91 -11.92 -3.85
CA LEU A 87 -10.53 -12.19 -2.46
C LEU A 87 -9.02 -12.20 -2.27
N ALA A 88 -8.26 -12.70 -3.26
CA ALA A 88 -6.80 -12.66 -3.22
C ALA A 88 -6.30 -11.20 -3.21
N ASN A 89 -6.85 -10.33 -4.07
CA ASN A 89 -6.53 -8.91 -4.02
C ASN A 89 -7.02 -8.25 -2.73
N GLY A 90 -8.18 -8.67 -2.20
CA GLY A 90 -8.68 -8.23 -0.90
C GLY A 90 -7.69 -8.55 0.23
N LEU A 91 -7.16 -9.77 0.26
CA LEU A 91 -6.17 -10.19 1.25
C LEU A 91 -4.93 -9.32 1.22
N LYS A 92 -4.43 -8.93 0.03
CA LYS A 92 -3.33 -7.96 -0.12
C LYS A 92 -3.57 -6.69 0.71
N TYR A 93 -4.75 -6.07 0.59
CA TYR A 93 -5.06 -4.85 1.34
C TYR A 93 -5.41 -5.11 2.81
N ALA A 94 -5.94 -6.28 3.16
CA ALA A 94 -6.13 -6.67 4.56
C ALA A 94 -4.80 -6.77 5.31
N VAL A 95 -3.79 -7.41 4.70
CA VAL A 95 -2.43 -7.45 5.28
C VAL A 95 -1.84 -6.04 5.37
N ALA A 96 -2.07 -5.16 4.39
CA ALA A 96 -1.62 -3.77 4.47
C ALA A 96 -2.26 -3.00 5.65
N LEU A 97 -3.54 -3.24 5.96
CA LEU A 97 -4.19 -2.64 7.13
C LEU A 97 -3.60 -3.15 8.46
N ILE A 98 -3.22 -4.43 8.52
CA ILE A 98 -2.52 -4.99 9.68
C ILE A 98 -1.17 -4.29 9.88
N VAL A 99 -0.43 -4.00 8.80
CA VAL A 99 0.81 -3.22 8.86
C VAL A 99 0.55 -1.81 9.40
N VAL A 100 -0.50 -1.13 8.94
CA VAL A 100 -0.88 0.20 9.46
C VAL A 100 -1.15 0.14 10.96
N PHE A 101 -1.87 -0.88 11.43
CA PHE A 101 -2.15 -1.08 12.86
C PHE A 101 -0.88 -1.29 13.68
N PHE A 102 0.02 -2.20 13.27
CA PHE A 102 1.28 -2.42 13.99
C PHE A 102 2.22 -1.21 13.91
N THR A 103 2.17 -0.44 12.82
CA THR A 103 2.91 0.83 12.73
C THR A 103 2.39 1.83 13.75
N ALA A 104 1.07 1.90 13.96
CA ALA A 104 0.45 2.77 14.96
C ALA A 104 0.87 2.38 16.38
N LEU A 105 0.83 1.08 16.69
CA LEU A 105 1.30 0.56 17.97
C LEU A 105 2.78 0.90 18.21
N LYS A 106 3.66 0.58 17.26
CA LYS A 106 5.11 0.85 17.37
C LYS A 106 5.44 2.33 17.59
N LYS A 107 4.58 3.24 17.11
CA LYS A 107 4.76 4.70 17.24
C LYS A 107 4.02 5.31 18.43
N THR A 108 3.28 4.51 19.19
CA THR A 108 2.67 4.91 20.46
C THR A 108 3.67 4.64 21.58
N ASP A 109 3.89 5.62 22.46
CA ASP A 109 4.93 5.57 23.50
C ASP A 109 4.83 4.31 24.40
N ASP A 110 3.61 3.88 24.75
CA ASP A 110 3.36 2.70 25.58
C ASP A 110 3.91 1.38 25.00
N PHE A 111 4.11 1.33 23.67
CA PHE A 111 4.42 0.10 22.93
C PHE A 111 5.69 0.21 22.09
N GLN A 112 6.37 1.36 22.11
CA GLN A 112 7.53 1.63 21.26
C GLN A 112 8.65 0.60 21.41
N ASP A 113 8.95 0.24 22.67
CA ASP A 113 10.05 -0.67 23.01
C ASP A 113 9.58 -2.13 23.18
N ASN A 114 8.32 -2.43 22.82
CA ASN A 114 7.79 -3.78 22.92
C ASN A 114 8.35 -4.68 21.81
N TYR A 115 9.18 -5.66 22.20
CA TYR A 115 9.85 -6.56 21.26
C TYR A 115 8.87 -7.39 20.41
N ILE A 116 7.72 -7.80 20.97
CA ILE A 116 6.72 -8.61 20.25
C ILE A 116 6.08 -7.77 19.14
N ILE A 117 5.72 -6.52 19.46
CA ILE A 117 5.13 -5.58 18.48
C ILE A 117 6.12 -5.30 17.35
N ASN A 118 7.41 -5.15 17.68
CA ASN A 118 8.46 -4.96 16.67
C ASN A 118 8.62 -6.18 15.76
N ILE A 119 8.61 -7.41 16.30
CA ILE A 119 8.65 -8.65 15.49
C ILE A 119 7.43 -8.76 14.58
N LEU A 120 6.22 -8.52 15.12
CA LEU A 120 4.98 -8.57 14.34
C LEU A 120 4.96 -7.51 13.24
N PHE A 121 5.40 -6.29 13.54
CA PHE A 121 5.56 -5.22 12.55
C PHE A 121 6.48 -5.65 11.40
N ILE A 122 7.66 -6.21 11.69
CA ILE A 122 8.62 -6.65 10.67
C ILE A 122 8.02 -7.80 9.84
N LEU A 123 7.39 -8.78 10.49
CA LEU A 123 6.78 -9.93 9.83
C LEU A 123 5.68 -9.50 8.85
N PHE A 124 4.71 -8.73 9.33
CA PHE A 124 3.59 -8.28 8.50
C PHE A 124 4.03 -7.29 7.41
N SER A 125 5.01 -6.41 7.69
CA SER A 125 5.53 -5.49 6.68
C SER A 125 6.26 -6.23 5.56
N SER A 126 7.03 -7.27 5.91
CA SER A 126 7.70 -8.14 4.94
C SER A 126 6.67 -8.90 4.09
N LEU A 127 5.66 -9.49 4.72
CA LEU A 127 4.59 -10.22 4.02
C LEU A 127 3.79 -9.29 3.10
N ALA A 128 3.38 -8.12 3.58
CA ALA A 128 2.64 -7.13 2.79
C ALA A 128 3.45 -6.68 1.57
N SER A 129 4.75 -6.42 1.76
CA SER A 129 5.66 -5.95 0.71
C SER A 129 5.86 -7.02 -0.36
N LEU A 130 6.17 -8.25 0.05
CA LEU A 130 6.38 -9.37 -0.86
C LEU A 130 5.10 -9.72 -1.62
N TYR A 131 3.97 -9.82 -0.91
CA TYR A 131 2.69 -10.12 -1.56
C TYR A 131 2.33 -9.03 -2.57
N SER A 132 2.44 -7.76 -2.19
CA SER A 132 2.10 -6.68 -3.11
C SER A 132 3.06 -6.62 -4.31
N TYR A 133 4.36 -6.84 -4.11
CA TYR A 133 5.32 -6.93 -5.20
C TYR A 133 4.97 -8.04 -6.19
N ILE A 134 4.73 -9.25 -5.69
CA ILE A 134 4.33 -10.39 -6.54
C ILE A 134 3.04 -10.06 -7.29
N TRP A 135 2.06 -9.47 -6.61
CA TRP A 135 0.80 -9.07 -7.23
C TRP A 135 1.01 -8.08 -8.37
N ASP A 136 1.74 -6.98 -8.14
CA ASP A 136 1.96 -5.97 -9.18
C ASP A 136 2.61 -6.57 -10.41
N VAL A 137 3.67 -7.37 -10.21
CA VAL A 137 4.46 -7.94 -11.31
C VAL A 137 3.67 -8.99 -12.10
N THR A 138 2.98 -9.89 -11.41
CA THR A 138 2.33 -11.05 -12.05
C THR A 138 0.89 -10.77 -12.49
N MET A 139 0.12 -10.04 -11.69
CA MET A 139 -1.31 -9.82 -11.92
C MET A 139 -1.57 -8.51 -12.66
N ASP A 140 -1.03 -7.40 -12.17
CA ASP A 140 -1.36 -6.08 -12.70
C ASP A 140 -0.54 -5.77 -13.97
N TRP A 141 0.74 -6.14 -13.98
CA TRP A 141 1.63 -5.93 -15.15
C TRP A 141 1.66 -7.14 -16.08
N GLY A 142 1.40 -8.34 -15.57
CA GLY A 142 1.38 -9.57 -16.35
C GLY A 142 2.76 -10.01 -16.85
N LEU A 143 3.82 -9.69 -16.10
CA LEU A 143 5.21 -10.04 -16.40
C LEU A 143 5.57 -11.42 -15.82
N PHE A 144 6.86 -11.78 -15.84
CA PHE A 144 7.39 -13.10 -15.48
C PHE A 144 6.78 -14.25 -16.28
N LYS A 145 6.77 -14.10 -17.61
CA LYS A 145 6.45 -15.19 -18.54
C LYS A 145 7.76 -15.69 -19.18
N PRO A 146 8.33 -16.81 -18.70
CA PRO A 146 9.62 -17.32 -19.20
C PRO A 146 9.59 -17.68 -20.68
N SER A 147 8.41 -18.09 -21.17
CA SER A 147 8.18 -18.51 -22.56
C SER A 147 7.81 -17.36 -23.51
N SER A 148 7.87 -16.10 -23.06
CA SER A 148 7.53 -14.97 -23.93
C SER A 148 8.71 -14.56 -24.82
N LYS A 149 8.42 -13.84 -25.91
CA LYS A 149 9.45 -13.30 -26.84
C LYS A 149 10.47 -12.40 -26.14
N ASN A 150 10.08 -11.78 -25.03
CA ASN A 150 10.93 -10.90 -24.22
C ASN A 150 11.23 -11.62 -22.89
N PHE A 151 12.49 -11.95 -22.62
CA PHE A 151 12.85 -12.76 -21.43
C PHE A 151 12.21 -12.21 -20.14
N MET A 152 11.39 -13.03 -19.47
CA MET A 152 10.69 -12.70 -18.22
C MET A 152 9.69 -11.52 -18.30
N LEU A 153 9.37 -11.02 -19.48
CA LEU A 153 8.33 -10.00 -19.71
C LEU A 153 7.12 -10.65 -20.40
N ARG A 154 6.20 -9.84 -20.94
CA ARG A 154 5.05 -10.30 -21.74
C ARG A 154 5.30 -10.07 -23.23
N ASP A 155 4.61 -10.78 -24.10
CA ASP A 155 4.80 -10.67 -25.56
C ASP A 155 4.44 -9.29 -26.09
N ASN A 156 3.29 -8.75 -25.66
CA ASN A 156 2.79 -7.46 -26.09
C ASN A 156 3.17 -6.37 -25.08
N LEU A 157 4.30 -5.72 -25.33
CA LEU A 157 4.76 -4.57 -24.56
C LEU A 157 4.02 -3.31 -25.01
N MET A 158 3.63 -2.48 -24.05
CA MET A 158 2.95 -1.20 -24.34
C MET A 158 3.96 -0.12 -24.73
N TYR A 159 5.09 -0.08 -24.02
CA TYR A 159 6.27 0.72 -24.37
C TYR A 159 7.31 -0.15 -25.09
N SER A 160 7.96 0.42 -26.10
CA SER A 160 9.03 -0.24 -26.87
C SER A 160 10.33 -0.40 -26.08
N TRP A 161 10.54 0.38 -25.02
CA TRP A 161 11.76 0.38 -24.23
C TRP A 161 11.75 -0.73 -23.18
N THR A 162 12.39 -1.87 -23.48
CA THR A 162 12.44 -3.04 -22.58
C THR A 162 13.13 -2.76 -21.26
N TRP A 163 14.19 -1.91 -21.25
CA TRP A 163 14.91 -1.52 -20.04
C TRP A 163 14.00 -0.89 -18.98
N PHE A 164 12.95 -0.17 -19.42
CA PHE A 164 12.00 0.50 -18.51
C PHE A 164 11.26 -0.51 -17.64
N TYR A 165 10.92 -1.69 -18.17
CA TYR A 165 10.25 -2.74 -17.41
C TYR A 165 11.16 -3.33 -16.34
N TYR A 166 12.43 -3.59 -16.66
CA TYR A 166 13.40 -4.08 -15.68
C TYR A 166 13.70 -3.02 -14.60
N TRP A 167 13.83 -1.76 -15.01
CA TRP A 167 13.95 -0.65 -14.06
C TRP A 167 12.73 -0.57 -13.14
N ALA A 168 11.51 -0.70 -13.67
CA ALA A 168 10.28 -0.70 -12.88
C ALA A 168 10.19 -1.89 -11.91
N LEU A 169 10.64 -3.09 -12.31
CA LEU A 169 10.74 -4.25 -11.43
C LEU A 169 11.65 -3.98 -10.24
N ILE A 170 12.87 -3.50 -10.51
CA ILE A 170 13.87 -3.24 -9.48
C ILE A 170 13.42 -2.09 -8.57
N SER A 171 12.94 -0.98 -9.15
CA SER A 171 12.50 0.18 -8.38
C SER A 171 11.28 -0.14 -7.51
N ASN A 172 10.31 -0.90 -8.01
CA ASN A 172 9.15 -1.32 -7.21
C ASN A 172 9.57 -2.20 -6.02
N MET A 173 10.52 -3.11 -6.22
CA MET A 173 11.06 -3.94 -5.13
C MET A 173 11.74 -3.09 -4.04
N ILE A 174 12.62 -2.16 -4.43
CA ILE A 174 13.34 -1.28 -3.50
C ILE A 174 12.36 -0.37 -2.75
N LEU A 175 11.44 0.27 -3.46
CA LEU A 175 10.46 1.19 -2.85
C LEU A 175 9.51 0.48 -1.89
N ARG A 176 9.16 -0.80 -2.15
CA ARG A 176 8.38 -1.61 -1.22
C ARG A 176 9.15 -2.00 0.05
N ALA A 177 10.48 -1.97 0.02
CA ALA A 177 11.33 -2.15 1.20
C ALA A 177 11.59 -0.84 1.97
N ALA A 178 10.99 0.29 1.57
CA ALA A 178 11.28 1.59 2.19
C ALA A 178 10.91 1.69 3.68
N TRP A 179 10.02 0.82 4.18
CA TRP A 179 9.63 0.78 5.60
C TRP A 179 10.75 0.27 6.54
N VAL A 180 11.83 -0.27 5.99
CA VAL A 180 13.01 -0.72 6.74
C VAL A 180 13.80 0.45 7.32
N PHE A 181 13.73 1.62 6.68
CA PHE A 181 14.43 2.85 7.07
C PHE A 181 13.52 3.80 7.87
#